data_AF-A0A7C4PND4-F1
#
_entry.id   AF-A0A7C4PND4-F1
#
_cell.length_a   1.000
_cell.length_b   1.000
_cell.length_c   1.000
_cell.angle_alpha   90.00
_cell.angle_beta   90.00
_cell.angle_gamma   90.00
#
_symmetry.space_group_name_H-M   'P 1'
#
loop_
_entity.id
_entity.type
_entity.pdbx_description
1 polymer ?
#
loop_
_entity_poly.entity_id
_entity_poly.type
_entity_poly.pdbx_seq_one_letter_code
_entity_poly.pdbx_strand_id
1 'polypeptide(L)'
;MRSIVISLALMSLLPLSTRAAPSPRQVIESSAESVKEVLRQKTAKGSREEQDQKARLRKVVDGFLDFAELAKRALGTHWEIRTEQERTEFVQLLRDLIEAAYANAIRQNVDFTLRIDEEQLAEDGATASVVAVASAQTKKKKTVSEDLVFHLFLQNGRWMIYDVEFGDVSLVRHYRSEFNRKIKKESYPALVAAMKKKLDEVKSGKVSEKDTGIR
;
A
#
# COMPACT_ATOMS: atom_id res chain seq x y z
N MET A 1 57.15 38.48 34.19
CA MET A 1 56.03 39.01 33.39
C MET A 1 55.22 37.83 32.88
N ARG A 2 53.91 37.84 33.13
CA ARG A 2 52.96 36.76 32.79
C ARG A 2 52.36 37.04 31.42
N SER A 3 52.33 36.04 30.54
CA SER A 3 51.53 36.07 29.33
C SER A 3 50.75 34.76 29.24
N ILE A 4 49.48 34.81 29.62
CA ILE A 4 48.50 33.72 29.45
C ILE A 4 47.85 33.96 28.09
N VAL A 5 48.10 33.07 27.13
CA VAL A 5 47.43 33.08 25.83
C VAL A 5 46.14 32.26 25.98
N ILE A 6 45.00 32.96 26.07
CA ILE A 6 43.68 32.32 26.05
C ILE A 6 43.35 32.00 24.60
N SER A 7 43.47 30.72 24.23
CA SER A 7 43.06 30.23 22.91
C SER A 7 41.54 30.07 22.91
N LEU A 8 40.84 30.96 22.20
CA LEU A 8 39.39 30.93 22.03
C LEU A 8 39.05 29.84 21.02
N ALA A 9 38.67 28.66 21.53
CA ALA A 9 38.18 27.56 20.69
C ALA A 9 36.80 27.93 20.12
N LEU A 10 36.77 28.35 18.85
CA LEU A 10 35.54 28.60 18.10
C LEU A 10 34.89 27.26 17.76
N MET A 11 33.96 26.82 18.60
CA MET A 11 33.17 25.61 18.40
C MET A 11 32.17 25.85 17.28
N SER A 12 32.55 25.49 16.05
CA SER A 12 31.69 25.56 14.86
C SER A 12 30.50 24.61 15.02
N LEU A 13 29.31 25.16 15.31
CA LEU A 13 28.05 24.44 15.18
C LEU A 13 27.86 24.11 13.69
N LEU A 14 28.12 22.87 13.31
CA LEU A 14 27.69 22.36 12.02
C LEU A 14 26.16 22.33 12.04
N PRO A 15 25.46 22.97 11.08
CA PRO A 15 24.02 22.87 11.00
C PRO A 15 23.67 21.39 10.78
N LEU A 16 22.92 20.79 11.70
CA LEU A 16 22.29 19.51 11.44
C LEU A 16 21.32 19.74 10.28
N SER A 17 21.69 19.30 9.08
CA SER A 17 20.75 19.20 7.97
C SER A 17 19.68 18.20 8.35
N THR A 18 18.57 18.69 8.90
CA THR A 18 17.36 17.90 9.08
C THR A 18 16.84 17.61 7.68
N ARG A 19 17.13 16.41 7.16
CA ARG A 19 16.55 15.96 5.90
C ARG A 19 15.04 15.91 6.10
N ALA A 20 14.33 16.82 5.45
CA ALA A 20 12.87 16.84 5.47
C ALA A 20 12.34 15.46 5.06
N ALA A 21 11.31 14.98 5.75
CA ALA A 21 10.66 13.74 5.39
C ALA A 21 10.17 13.83 3.92
N PRO A 22 10.21 12.73 3.15
CA PRO A 22 9.70 12.75 1.78
C PRO A 22 8.24 13.23 1.73
N SER A 23 7.88 14.04 0.73
CA SER A 23 6.48 14.44 0.52
C SER A 23 5.60 13.25 0.11
N PRO A 24 4.26 13.35 0.18
CA PRO A 24 3.36 12.31 -0.31
C PRO A 24 3.67 11.88 -1.76
N ARG A 25 3.84 12.83 -2.68
CA ARG A 25 4.28 12.61 -4.07
C ARG A 25 5.56 11.81 -4.13
N GLN A 26 6.58 12.21 -3.37
CA GLN A 26 7.87 11.50 -3.36
C GLN A 26 7.74 10.06 -2.83
N VAL A 27 6.87 9.83 -1.85
CA VAL A 27 6.54 8.48 -1.38
C VAL A 27 5.91 7.67 -2.52
N ILE A 28 4.94 8.20 -3.23
CA ILE A 28 4.30 7.50 -4.37
C ILE A 28 5.31 7.20 -5.48
N GLU A 29 6.13 8.16 -5.89
CA GLU A 29 7.14 7.98 -6.95
C GLU A 29 8.17 6.90 -6.59
N SER A 30 8.73 6.97 -5.38
CA SER A 30 9.75 6.01 -4.91
C SER A 30 9.18 4.62 -4.66
N SER A 31 7.91 4.53 -4.22
CA SER A 31 7.19 3.26 -4.06
C SER A 31 6.98 2.58 -5.40
N ALA A 32 6.55 3.33 -6.42
CA ALA A 32 6.37 2.81 -7.78
C ALA A 32 7.69 2.28 -8.37
N GLU A 33 8.81 3.01 -8.20
CA GLU A 33 10.12 2.52 -8.69
C GLU A 33 10.59 1.28 -7.92
N SER A 34 10.38 1.24 -6.60
CA SER A 34 10.76 0.07 -5.78
C SER A 34 9.98 -1.18 -6.17
N VAL A 35 8.68 -1.05 -6.46
CA VAL A 35 7.84 -2.16 -6.97
C VAL A 35 8.33 -2.62 -8.33
N LYS A 36 8.60 -1.69 -9.25
CA LYS A 36 9.15 -2.00 -10.58
C LYS A 36 10.46 -2.77 -10.47
N GLU A 37 11.40 -2.31 -9.64
CA GLU A 37 12.70 -2.94 -9.47
C GLU A 37 12.59 -4.40 -9.00
N VAL A 38 11.72 -4.67 -8.02
CA VAL A 38 11.49 -6.05 -7.56
C VAL A 38 10.92 -6.93 -8.68
N LEU A 39 10.03 -6.38 -9.51
CA LEU A 39 9.28 -7.12 -10.53
C LEU A 39 9.98 -7.19 -11.91
N ARG A 40 11.04 -6.40 -12.15
CA ARG A 40 11.84 -6.45 -13.39
C ARG A 40 12.37 -7.84 -13.69
N GLN A 41 12.73 -8.59 -12.65
CA GLN A 41 13.21 -9.98 -12.80
C GLN A 41 12.03 -10.92 -13.07
N LYS A 42 11.99 -11.55 -14.24
CA LYS A 42 11.00 -12.59 -14.53
C LYS A 42 11.34 -13.86 -13.75
N THR A 43 10.32 -14.45 -13.11
CA THR A 43 10.43 -15.69 -12.35
C THR A 43 9.55 -16.77 -12.97
N ALA A 44 9.95 -18.03 -12.83
CA ALA A 44 9.15 -19.16 -13.29
C ALA A 44 8.05 -19.47 -12.27
N LYS A 45 6.83 -19.77 -12.74
CA LYS A 45 5.70 -20.06 -11.85
C LYS A 45 6.01 -21.27 -10.96
N GLY A 46 5.84 -21.11 -9.65
CA GLY A 46 6.12 -22.14 -8.64
C GLY A 46 7.58 -22.27 -8.23
N SER A 47 8.49 -21.49 -8.82
CA SER A 47 9.91 -21.57 -8.51
C SER A 47 10.25 -20.92 -7.17
N ARG A 48 11.42 -21.27 -6.61
CA ARG A 48 11.93 -20.64 -5.38
C ARG A 48 12.14 -19.14 -5.57
N GLU A 49 12.60 -18.74 -6.75
CA GLU A 49 12.82 -17.34 -7.11
C GLU A 49 11.51 -16.54 -7.11
N GLU A 50 10.39 -17.13 -7.54
CA GLU A 50 9.07 -16.49 -7.45
C GLU A 50 8.67 -16.26 -5.98
N GLN A 51 8.94 -17.24 -5.10
CA GLN A 51 8.65 -17.13 -3.67
C GLN A 51 9.51 -16.04 -3.01
N ASP A 52 10.81 -16.01 -3.32
CA ASP A 52 11.74 -14.99 -2.83
C ASP A 52 11.36 -13.59 -3.36
N GLN A 53 10.95 -13.48 -4.62
CA GLN A 53 10.46 -12.23 -5.19
C GLN A 53 9.17 -11.75 -4.50
N LYS A 54 8.21 -12.65 -4.23
CA LYS A 54 7.00 -12.32 -3.46
C LYS A 54 7.35 -11.79 -2.06
N ALA A 55 8.29 -12.41 -1.37
CA ALA A 55 8.74 -11.95 -0.05
C ALA A 55 9.41 -10.56 -0.11
N ARG A 56 10.24 -10.29 -1.13
CA ARG A 56 10.82 -8.95 -1.35
C ARG A 56 9.76 -7.91 -1.66
N LEU A 57 8.80 -8.24 -2.52
CA LEU A 57 7.70 -7.34 -2.87
C LEU A 57 6.88 -6.98 -1.63
N ARG A 58 6.54 -7.96 -0.80
CA ARG A 58 5.85 -7.74 0.47
C ARG A 58 6.56 -6.73 1.36
N LYS A 59 7.88 -6.90 1.54
CA LYS A 59 8.71 -5.99 2.33
C LYS A 59 8.73 -4.57 1.76
N VAL A 60 8.76 -4.44 0.43
CA VAL A 60 8.69 -3.14 -0.26
C VAL A 60 7.34 -2.47 -0.03
N VAL A 61 6.24 -3.21 -0.21
CA VAL A 61 4.88 -2.71 0.00
C VAL A 61 4.65 -2.30 1.46
N ASP A 62 5.11 -3.10 2.42
CA ASP A 62 5.03 -2.77 3.86
C ASP A 62 5.79 -1.49 4.23
N GLY A 63 6.72 -1.05 3.38
CA GLY A 63 7.46 0.19 3.56
C GLY A 63 6.65 1.45 3.26
N PHE A 64 5.54 1.34 2.52
CA PHE A 64 4.74 2.49 2.10
C PHE A 64 3.23 2.32 2.26
N LEU A 65 2.71 1.11 2.44
CA LEU A 65 1.29 0.83 2.61
C LEU A 65 1.05 0.23 4.01
N ASP A 66 0.22 0.89 4.81
CA ASP A 66 -0.19 0.41 6.12
C ASP A 66 -1.49 -0.42 6.01
N PHE A 67 -1.32 -1.74 5.87
CA PHE A 67 -2.46 -2.67 5.81
C PHE A 67 -3.26 -2.70 7.11
N ALA A 68 -2.67 -2.36 8.26
CA ALA A 68 -3.39 -2.31 9.52
C ALA A 68 -4.36 -1.12 9.53
N GLU A 69 -3.91 0.05 9.08
CA GLU A 69 -4.77 1.23 8.95
C GLU A 69 -5.85 1.02 7.87
N LEU A 70 -5.50 0.43 6.72
CA LEU A 70 -6.47 0.04 5.69
C LEU A 70 -7.54 -0.90 6.26
N ALA A 71 -7.13 -1.98 6.93
CA ALA A 71 -8.03 -2.95 7.52
C ALA A 71 -8.91 -2.35 8.62
N LYS A 72 -8.34 -1.50 9.48
CA LYS A 72 -9.08 -0.77 10.50
C LYS A 72 -10.19 0.09 9.89
N ARG A 73 -9.86 0.87 8.86
CA ARG A 73 -10.85 1.73 8.16
C ARG A 73 -11.89 0.92 7.40
N ALA A 74 -11.49 -0.20 6.82
CA ALA A 74 -12.40 -1.14 6.14
C ALA A 74 -13.35 -1.82 7.13
N LEU A 75 -12.88 -2.30 8.28
CA LEU A 75 -13.73 -2.95 9.27
C LEU A 75 -14.63 -1.93 10.02
N GLY A 76 -14.20 -0.68 10.07
CA GLY A 76 -14.98 0.45 10.58
C GLY A 76 -15.37 0.26 12.04
N THR A 77 -16.65 0.47 12.37
CA THR A 77 -17.16 0.33 13.74
C THR A 77 -17.01 -1.06 14.33
N HIS A 78 -16.83 -2.09 13.48
CA HIS A 78 -16.64 -3.46 13.93
C HIS A 78 -15.21 -3.74 14.41
N TRP A 79 -14.26 -2.80 14.23
CA TRP A 79 -12.86 -2.95 14.62
C TRP A 79 -12.64 -2.90 16.13
N GLU A 80 -13.23 -1.93 16.82
CA GLU A 80 -12.89 -1.65 18.22
C GLU A 80 -13.23 -2.81 19.15
N ILE A 81 -14.30 -3.54 18.85
CA ILE A 81 -14.75 -4.72 19.61
C ILE A 81 -13.96 -6.00 19.29
N ARG A 82 -12.94 -5.95 18.42
CA ARG A 82 -12.08 -7.11 18.11
C ARG A 82 -10.91 -7.20 19.07
N THR A 83 -10.58 -8.43 19.45
CA THR A 83 -9.34 -8.75 20.15
C THR A 83 -8.12 -8.47 19.28
N GLU A 84 -6.94 -8.34 19.89
CA GLU A 84 -5.69 -8.18 19.14
C GLU A 84 -5.46 -9.34 18.15
N GLN A 85 -5.72 -10.57 18.58
CA GLN A 85 -5.61 -11.76 17.72
C GLN A 85 -6.53 -11.70 16.51
N GLU A 86 -7.80 -11.32 16.70
CA GLU A 86 -8.76 -11.14 15.60
C GLU A 86 -8.33 -10.02 14.64
N ARG A 87 -7.81 -8.91 15.17
CA ARG A 87 -7.30 -7.80 14.35
C ARG A 87 -6.11 -8.27 13.50
N THR A 88 -5.14 -8.96 14.09
CA THR A 88 -3.98 -9.50 13.37
C THR A 88 -4.40 -10.49 12.28
N GLU A 89 -5.30 -11.43 12.60
CA GLU A 89 -5.80 -12.39 11.61
C GLU A 89 -6.52 -11.68 10.46
N PHE A 90 -7.38 -10.71 10.77
CA PHE A 90 -8.13 -9.98 9.77
C PHE A 90 -7.24 -9.14 8.84
N VAL A 91 -6.24 -8.45 9.39
CA VAL A 91 -5.25 -7.70 8.61
C VAL A 91 -4.54 -8.63 7.62
N GLN A 92 -4.09 -9.81 8.10
CA GLN A 92 -3.40 -10.77 7.25
C GLN A 92 -4.31 -11.31 6.14
N LEU A 93 -5.56 -11.65 6.46
CA LEU A 93 -6.51 -12.15 5.46
C LEU A 93 -6.85 -11.10 4.40
N LEU A 94 -7.06 -9.85 4.81
CA LEU A 94 -7.35 -8.77 3.88
C LEU A 94 -6.15 -8.48 2.97
N ARG A 95 -4.95 -8.43 3.53
CA ARG A 95 -3.71 -8.30 2.77
C ARG A 95 -3.58 -9.40 1.73
N ASP A 96 -3.73 -10.67 2.13
CA ASP A 96 -3.59 -11.80 1.21
C ASP A 96 -4.63 -11.76 0.09
N LEU A 97 -5.86 -11.31 0.36
CA LEU A 97 -6.88 -11.11 -0.67
C LEU A 97 -6.51 -10.01 -1.66
N ILE A 98 -6.06 -8.84 -1.19
CA ILE A 98 -5.63 -7.72 -2.04
C ILE A 98 -4.43 -8.14 -2.88
N GLU A 99 -3.40 -8.73 -2.27
CA GLU A 99 -2.23 -9.20 -3.00
C GLU A 99 -2.60 -10.22 -4.08
N ALA A 100 -3.48 -11.17 -3.78
CA ALA A 100 -3.92 -12.16 -4.75
C ALA A 100 -4.77 -11.56 -5.88
N ALA A 101 -5.51 -10.48 -5.60
CA ALA A 101 -6.36 -9.77 -6.56
C ALA A 101 -5.61 -8.80 -7.48
N TYR A 102 -4.35 -8.43 -7.19
CA TYR A 102 -3.62 -7.46 -8.01
C TYR A 102 -2.23 -7.93 -8.46
N ALA A 103 -1.69 -8.98 -7.87
CA ALA A 103 -0.33 -9.39 -8.18
C ALA A 103 -0.14 -9.83 -9.64
N ASN A 104 -1.19 -10.30 -10.32
CA ASN A 104 -1.07 -10.64 -11.74
C ASN A 104 -1.20 -9.39 -12.62
N ALA A 105 -2.15 -8.49 -12.34
CA ALA A 105 -2.26 -7.20 -13.03
C ALA A 105 -0.95 -6.39 -12.99
N ILE A 106 -0.33 -6.28 -11.80
CA ILE A 106 0.94 -5.53 -11.64
C ILE A 106 2.09 -6.23 -12.40
N ARG A 107 2.21 -7.56 -12.31
CA ARG A 107 3.25 -8.31 -13.04
C ARG A 107 3.13 -8.19 -14.55
N GLN A 108 1.90 -8.20 -15.08
CA GLN A 108 1.67 -8.09 -16.53
C GLN A 108 1.99 -6.70 -17.08
N ASN A 109 1.98 -5.69 -16.22
CA ASN A 109 2.17 -4.29 -16.57
C ASN A 109 3.37 -3.68 -15.84
N VAL A 110 4.43 -4.46 -15.59
CA VAL A 110 5.60 -4.00 -14.80
C VAL A 110 6.28 -2.75 -15.37
N ASP A 111 6.24 -2.57 -16.69
CA ASP A 111 6.81 -1.40 -17.38
C ASP A 111 5.84 -0.20 -17.39
N PHE A 112 4.98 -0.08 -16.38
CA PHE A 112 4.07 1.05 -16.26
C PHE A 112 4.83 2.36 -16.01
N THR A 113 4.31 3.45 -16.57
CA THR A 113 4.67 4.80 -16.20
C THR A 113 3.64 5.34 -15.21
N LEU A 114 4.08 6.15 -14.26
CA LEU A 114 3.19 6.84 -13.32
C LEU A 114 3.35 8.34 -13.52
N ARG A 115 2.25 9.01 -13.87
CA ARG A 115 2.18 10.47 -13.99
C ARG A 115 1.36 10.99 -12.82
N ILE A 116 1.96 11.81 -11.96
CA ILE A 116 1.27 12.43 -10.82
C ILE A 116 0.73 13.78 -11.25
N ASP A 117 -0.58 13.93 -11.14
CA ASP A 117 -1.33 15.09 -11.60
C ASP A 117 -1.53 16.10 -10.49
N GLU A 118 -1.83 15.61 -9.29
CA GLU A 118 -2.16 16.47 -8.16
C GLU A 118 -1.68 15.87 -6.84
N GLU A 119 -1.29 16.73 -5.90
CA GLU A 119 -1.08 16.42 -4.49
C GLU A 119 -1.88 17.44 -3.68
N GLN A 120 -2.70 16.96 -2.76
CA GLN A 120 -3.42 17.81 -1.80
C GLN A 120 -3.08 17.37 -0.38
N LEU A 121 -2.69 18.32 0.46
CA LEU A 121 -2.58 18.13 1.91
C LEU A 121 -3.87 18.60 2.57
N ALA A 122 -4.37 17.82 3.52
CA ALA A 122 -5.47 18.27 4.37
C ALA A 122 -5.02 19.40 5.29
N GLU A 123 -5.99 20.19 5.77
CA GLU A 123 -5.73 21.34 6.66
C GLU A 123 -5.02 20.93 7.96
N ASP A 124 -5.24 19.71 8.44
CA ASP A 124 -4.59 19.15 9.63
C ASP A 124 -3.11 18.79 9.42
N GLY A 125 -2.65 18.79 8.16
CA GLY A 125 -1.31 18.37 7.78
C GLY A 125 -0.99 16.90 8.06
N ALA A 126 -1.98 16.10 8.44
CA ALA A 126 -1.82 14.71 8.87
C ALA A 126 -2.37 13.72 7.83
N THR A 127 -3.14 14.19 6.85
CA THR A 127 -3.60 13.39 5.71
C THR A 127 -3.32 14.07 4.38
N ALA A 128 -3.21 13.27 3.32
CA ALA A 128 -2.94 13.73 1.98
C ALA A 128 -3.64 12.85 0.94
N SER A 129 -3.94 13.42 -0.23
CA SER A 129 -4.30 12.67 -1.43
C SER A 129 -3.32 12.96 -2.56
N VAL A 130 -3.01 11.94 -3.35
CA VAL A 130 -2.17 12.06 -4.56
C VAL A 130 -2.91 11.44 -5.73
N VAL A 131 -3.24 12.26 -6.72
CA VAL A 131 -3.91 11.83 -7.95
C VAL A 131 -2.86 11.50 -8.99
N ALA A 132 -2.95 10.32 -9.60
CA ALA A 132 -2.02 9.86 -10.60
C ALA A 132 -2.71 9.06 -11.71
N VAL A 133 -2.03 8.94 -12.84
CA VAL A 133 -2.42 8.05 -13.93
C VAL A 133 -1.30 7.05 -14.17
N ALA A 134 -1.61 5.77 -14.05
CA ALA A 134 -0.71 4.68 -14.39
C ALA A 134 -0.98 4.24 -15.83
N SER A 135 0.04 4.17 -16.67
CA SER A 135 -0.09 3.74 -18.07
C SER A 135 0.87 2.61 -18.40
N ALA A 136 0.39 1.58 -19.10
CA ALA A 136 1.21 0.47 -19.56
C ALA A 136 0.89 0.06 -21.00
N GLN A 137 1.89 -0.47 -21.70
CA GLN A 137 1.72 -1.05 -23.03
C GLN A 137 1.31 -2.52 -22.92
N THR A 138 0.16 -2.86 -23.49
CA THR A 138 -0.26 -4.25 -23.63
C THR A 138 0.58 -4.97 -24.69
N LYS A 139 0.54 -6.32 -24.68
CA LYS A 139 1.16 -7.17 -25.72
C LYS A 139 0.72 -6.82 -27.16
N LYS A 140 -0.45 -6.18 -27.32
CA LYS A 140 -0.99 -5.73 -28.62
C LYS A 140 -0.58 -4.29 -28.98
N LYS A 141 0.41 -3.70 -28.29
CA LYS A 141 0.87 -2.31 -28.46
C LYS A 141 -0.25 -1.27 -28.28
N LYS A 142 -1.24 -1.59 -27.46
CA LYS A 142 -2.24 -0.62 -27.00
C LYS A 142 -1.83 -0.11 -25.64
N THR A 143 -1.85 1.20 -25.45
CA THR A 143 -1.76 1.83 -24.13
C THR A 143 -3.06 1.58 -23.38
N VAL A 144 -2.95 1.09 -22.16
CA VAL A 144 -4.04 1.11 -21.17
C VAL A 144 -3.60 2.05 -20.07
N SER A 145 -4.53 2.89 -19.61
CA SER A 145 -4.32 3.82 -18.50
C SER A 145 -5.36 3.56 -17.43
N GLU A 146 -4.95 3.72 -16.17
CA GLU A 146 -5.80 3.61 -15.00
C GLU A 146 -5.61 4.86 -14.14
N ASP A 147 -6.73 5.48 -13.75
CA ASP A 147 -6.73 6.61 -12.84
C ASP A 147 -6.59 6.09 -11.39
N LEU A 148 -5.71 6.71 -10.63
CA LEU A 148 -5.37 6.31 -9.27
C LEU A 148 -5.48 7.49 -8.32
N VAL A 149 -6.06 7.26 -7.16
CA VAL A 149 -5.98 8.19 -6.03
C VAL A 149 -5.38 7.48 -4.83
N PHE A 150 -4.21 7.91 -4.39
CA PHE A 150 -3.59 7.40 -3.18
C PHE A 150 -3.99 8.28 -2.01
N HIS A 151 -4.49 7.67 -0.93
CA HIS A 151 -4.74 8.38 0.32
C HIS A 151 -3.69 8.00 1.34
N LEU A 152 -3.03 9.03 1.88
CA LEU A 152 -1.91 8.88 2.80
C LEU A 152 -2.24 9.53 4.14
N PHE A 153 -1.60 9.01 5.18
CA PHE A 153 -1.60 9.60 6.51
C PHE A 153 -0.17 9.68 7.05
N LEU A 154 0.08 10.69 7.87
CA LEU A 154 1.36 10.91 8.50
C LEU A 154 1.45 10.07 9.78
N GLN A 155 2.31 9.07 9.78
CA GLN A 155 2.55 8.17 10.91
C GLN A 155 4.00 8.28 11.35
N ASN A 156 4.24 8.75 12.57
CA ASN A 156 5.59 8.88 13.14
C ASN A 156 6.55 9.65 12.22
N GLY A 157 6.08 10.74 11.60
CA GLY A 157 6.86 11.56 10.67
C GLY A 157 7.08 10.94 9.28
N ARG A 158 6.36 9.87 8.93
CA ARG A 158 6.43 9.23 7.60
C ARG A 158 5.04 9.12 6.99
N TRP A 159 4.92 9.45 5.71
CA TRP A 159 3.68 9.23 4.98
C TRP A 159 3.53 7.76 4.64
N MET A 160 2.35 7.21 4.95
CA MET A 160 1.96 5.84 4.65
C MET A 160 0.63 5.86 3.90
N ILE A 161 0.49 5.03 2.88
CA ILE A 161 -0.75 4.84 2.13
C ILE A 161 -1.68 3.95 2.98
N TYR A 162 -2.92 4.39 3.18
CA TYR A 162 -3.95 3.58 3.84
C TYR A 162 -5.09 3.19 2.90
N ASP A 163 -5.19 3.83 1.73
CA ASP A 163 -6.20 3.53 0.72
C ASP A 163 -5.70 3.86 -0.68
N VAL A 164 -6.21 3.13 -1.66
CA VAL A 164 -5.96 3.36 -3.09
C VAL A 164 -7.31 3.27 -3.78
N GLU A 165 -7.64 4.29 -4.58
CA GLU A 165 -8.78 4.27 -5.50
C GLU A 165 -8.28 3.89 -6.88
N PHE A 166 -8.94 2.92 -7.51
CA PHE A 166 -8.75 2.54 -8.92
C PHE A 166 -9.99 3.01 -9.68
N GLY A 167 -9.82 3.94 -10.63
CA GLY A 167 -10.94 4.72 -11.16
C GLY A 167 -11.70 5.40 -10.01
N ASP A 168 -12.98 5.05 -9.85
CA ASP A 168 -13.84 5.58 -8.78
C ASP A 168 -14.01 4.61 -7.59
N VAL A 169 -13.19 3.54 -7.51
CA VAL A 169 -13.33 2.46 -6.52
C VAL A 169 -12.21 2.48 -5.49
N SER A 170 -12.48 3.10 -4.34
CA SER A 170 -11.66 3.00 -3.12
C SER A 170 -11.67 1.59 -2.53
N LEU A 171 -10.49 1.03 -2.24
CA LEU A 171 -10.35 -0.26 -1.54
C LEU A 171 -11.04 -0.22 -0.18
N VAL A 172 -10.76 0.79 0.64
CA VAL A 172 -11.35 0.94 1.97
C VAL A 172 -12.87 1.01 1.88
N ARG A 173 -13.42 1.83 0.98
CA ARG A 173 -14.87 2.03 0.84
C ARG A 173 -15.55 0.76 0.35
N HIS A 174 -14.95 0.09 -0.65
CA HIS A 174 -15.44 -1.17 -1.18
C HIS A 174 -15.53 -2.23 -0.09
N TYR A 175 -14.40 -2.53 0.57
CA TYR A 175 -14.36 -3.54 1.61
C TYR A 175 -15.23 -3.19 2.81
N ARG A 176 -15.32 -1.91 3.20
CA ARG A 176 -16.22 -1.47 4.28
C ARG A 176 -17.67 -1.79 4.00
N SER A 177 -18.13 -1.54 2.78
CA SER A 177 -19.49 -1.88 2.37
C SER A 177 -19.74 -3.39 2.45
N GLU A 178 -18.85 -4.18 1.86
CA GLU A 178 -18.93 -5.65 1.83
C GLU A 178 -18.92 -6.26 3.24
N PHE A 179 -17.97 -5.84 4.07
CA PHE A 179 -17.78 -6.38 5.43
C PHE A 179 -18.93 -5.98 6.34
N ASN A 180 -19.35 -4.72 6.32
CA ASN A 180 -20.48 -4.28 7.12
C ASN A 180 -21.76 -5.03 6.74
N ARG A 181 -22.01 -5.25 5.44
CA ARG A 181 -23.16 -6.04 4.96
C ARG A 181 -23.10 -7.48 5.46
N LYS A 182 -21.94 -8.14 5.34
CA LYS A 182 -21.75 -9.53 5.78
C LYS A 182 -21.90 -9.68 7.30
N ILE A 183 -21.30 -8.78 8.08
CA ILE A 183 -21.37 -8.83 9.55
C ILE A 183 -22.79 -8.58 10.04
N LYS A 184 -23.49 -7.58 9.48
CA LYS A 184 -24.88 -7.27 9.87
C LYS A 184 -25.86 -8.38 9.50
N LYS A 185 -25.63 -9.08 8.38
CA LYS A 185 -26.49 -10.18 7.93
C LYS A 185 -26.23 -11.48 8.69
N GLU A 186 -24.97 -11.74 9.02
CA GLU A 186 -24.53 -13.02 9.56
C GLU A 186 -23.73 -12.81 10.85
N SER A 187 -22.41 -12.58 10.75
CA SER A 187 -21.54 -12.32 11.91
C SER A 187 -20.10 -12.01 11.44
N TYR A 188 -19.24 -11.57 12.37
CA TYR A 188 -17.80 -11.44 12.10
C TYR A 188 -17.10 -12.78 11.81
N PRO A 189 -17.34 -13.88 12.56
CA PRO A 189 -16.83 -15.20 12.18
C PRO A 189 -17.25 -15.63 10.76
N ALA A 190 -18.48 -15.33 10.34
CA ALA A 190 -18.94 -15.62 8.99
C ALA A 190 -18.21 -14.80 7.91
N LEU A 191 -17.83 -13.56 8.21
CA LEU A 191 -16.95 -12.76 7.35
C LEU A 191 -15.57 -13.42 7.21
N VAL A 192 -14.92 -13.76 8.34
CA VAL A 192 -13.60 -14.40 8.34
C VAL A 192 -13.61 -15.71 7.57
N ALA A 193 -14.62 -16.55 7.77
CA ALA A 193 -14.80 -17.80 7.02
C ALA A 193 -14.95 -17.56 5.51
N ALA A 194 -15.71 -16.54 5.11
CA ALA A 194 -15.87 -16.16 3.71
C ALA A 194 -14.56 -15.67 3.09
N MET A 195 -13.77 -14.86 3.83
CA MET A 195 -12.45 -14.40 3.38
C MET A 195 -11.47 -15.55 3.16
N LYS A 196 -11.40 -16.50 4.11
CA LYS A 196 -10.57 -17.71 3.99
C LYS A 196 -10.96 -18.54 2.77
N LYS A 197 -12.27 -18.81 2.62
CA LYS A 197 -12.80 -19.54 1.46
C LYS A 197 -12.42 -18.85 0.14
N LYS A 198 -12.60 -17.53 0.07
CA LYS A 198 -12.25 -16.75 -1.13
C LYS A 198 -10.76 -16.84 -1.44
N LEU A 199 -9.90 -16.80 -0.43
CA LEU A 199 -8.46 -16.92 -0.61
C LEU A 199 -8.06 -18.30 -1.15
N ASP A 200 -8.70 -19.37 -0.68
CA ASP A 200 -8.47 -20.72 -1.20
C ASP A 200 -8.94 -20.88 -2.65
N GLU A 201 -10.07 -20.26 -3.00
CA GLU A 201 -10.59 -20.21 -4.37
C GLU A 201 -9.64 -19.48 -5.33
N VAL A 202 -9.08 -18.33 -4.91
CA VAL A 202 -8.09 -17.58 -5.70
C VAL A 202 -6.78 -18.36 -5.84
N LYS A 203 -6.27 -18.95 -4.75
CA LYS A 203 -5.05 -19.78 -4.79
C LYS A 203 -5.20 -21.01 -5.67
N SER A 204 -6.38 -21.61 -5.73
CA SER A 204 -6.69 -22.78 -6.57
C SER A 204 -7.03 -22.42 -8.03
N GLY A 205 -7.06 -21.13 -8.38
CA GLY A 205 -7.35 -20.65 -9.74
C GLY A 205 -8.81 -20.82 -10.17
N LYS A 206 -9.74 -21.07 -9.22
CA LYS A 206 -11.17 -21.28 -9.48
C LYS A 206 -11.95 -19.98 -9.65
N VAL A 207 -11.36 -18.85 -9.29
CA VAL A 207 -11.96 -17.52 -9.30
C VAL A 207 -11.00 -16.56 -10.01
N SER A 208 -11.51 -15.82 -10.99
CA SER A 208 -10.74 -14.83 -11.74
C SER A 208 -10.43 -13.61 -10.86
N GLU A 209 -9.32 -12.93 -11.16
CA GLU A 209 -8.94 -11.63 -10.57
C GLU A 209 -10.06 -10.57 -10.69
N LYS A 210 -11.01 -10.75 -11.62
CA LYS A 210 -12.22 -9.91 -11.78
C LYS A 210 -13.35 -10.21 -10.80
N ASP A 211 -13.33 -11.37 -10.15
CA ASP A 211 -14.39 -11.86 -9.26
C ASP A 211 -14.11 -11.55 -7.79
N THR A 212 -12.97 -10.94 -7.45
CA THR A 212 -12.64 -10.46 -6.10
C THR A 212 -13.45 -9.21 -5.71
N GLY A 213 -14.30 -8.70 -6.60
CA GLY A 213 -15.24 -7.60 -6.31
C GLY A 213 -14.62 -6.21 -6.45
N ILE A 214 -13.31 -6.14 -6.64
CA ILE A 214 -12.57 -4.91 -6.87
C ILE A 214 -12.33 -4.81 -8.37
N ARG A 215 -13.01 -3.86 -9.01
CA ARG A 215 -12.84 -3.54 -10.42
C ARG A 215 -11.82 -2.44 -10.57
#